data_AF-R7PWS6-F1
#
_entry.id   AF-R7PWS6-F1
#
_cell.length_a   1.000
_cell.length_b   1.000
_cell.length_c   1.000
_cell.angle_alpha   90.00
_cell.angle_beta   90.00
_cell.angle_gamma   90.00
#
_symmetry.space_group_name_H-M   'P 1'
#
loop_
_entity.id
_entity.type
_entity.pdbx_description
1 polymer ?
#
loop_
_entity_poly.entity_id
_entity_poly.type
_entity_poly.pdbx_seq_one_letter_code
_entity_poly.pdbx_strand_id
1 'polypeptide(L)'
;MCPFCGKEVPFDSWGEAMNVAEGKGFSDLGMTMPCCGRKGSLDRLDYRRPCAIAMFKIELRNVPGDVTEDMLKEAGRILGTGLKTVEARY
;
A
#
# COMPACT_ATOMS: atom_id res chain seq x y z
N MET A 1 -7.33 -2.87 1.58
CA MET A 1 -7.77 -4.04 0.78
C MET A 1 -9.21 -3.84 0.35
N CYS A 2 -9.58 -4.30 -0.86
CA CYS A 2 -10.95 -4.23 -1.35
C CYS A 2 -11.85 -5.22 -0.58
N PRO A 3 -12.97 -4.78 0.03
CA PRO A 3 -13.84 -5.64 0.83
C PRO A 3 -14.64 -6.65 -0.04
N PHE A 4 -14.66 -6.47 -1.36
CA PHE A 4 -15.48 -7.29 -2.26
C PHE A 4 -14.73 -8.44 -2.93
N CYS A 5 -13.44 -8.24 -3.22
CA CYS A 5 -12.63 -9.24 -3.93
C CYS A 5 -11.29 -9.54 -3.25
N GLY A 6 -10.98 -8.87 -2.13
CA GLY A 6 -9.77 -9.11 -1.35
C GLY A 6 -8.47 -8.66 -2.03
N LYS A 7 -8.51 -8.02 -3.21
CA LYS A 7 -7.32 -7.47 -3.86
C LYS A 7 -6.86 -6.18 -3.17
N GLU A 8 -5.56 -5.91 -3.26
CA GLU A 8 -4.98 -4.66 -2.80
C GLU A 8 -5.55 -3.48 -3.63
N VAL A 9 -5.90 -2.40 -2.95
CA VAL A 9 -6.27 -1.14 -3.61
C VAL A 9 -4.96 -0.38 -3.76
N PRO A 10 -4.54 -0.02 -4.99
CA PRO A 10 -3.31 0.73 -5.21
C PRO A 10 -3.27 2.00 -4.36
N PHE A 11 -2.10 2.31 -3.79
CA PHE A 11 -1.95 3.45 -2.88
C PHE A 11 -2.29 4.78 -3.57
N ASP A 12 -1.90 4.95 -4.83
CA ASP A 12 -2.21 6.17 -5.61
C ASP A 12 -3.72 6.36 -5.78
N SER A 13 -4.44 5.32 -6.19
CA SER A 13 -5.90 5.37 -6.35
C SER A 13 -6.63 5.64 -5.02
N TRP A 14 -6.11 5.09 -3.90
CA TRP A 14 -6.63 5.40 -2.58
C TRP A 14 -6.32 6.84 -2.17
N GLY A 15 -5.11 7.33 -2.42
CA GLY A 15 -4.67 8.68 -2.10
C GLY A 15 -5.47 9.75 -2.85
N GLU A 16 -5.71 9.54 -4.14
CA GLU A 16 -6.57 10.42 -4.94
C GLU A 16 -7.99 10.49 -4.37
N ALA A 17 -8.59 9.34 -4.04
CA ALA A 17 -9.92 9.28 -3.46
C ALA A 17 -9.98 9.98 -2.08
N MET A 18 -8.95 9.83 -1.25
CA MET A 18 -8.83 10.55 0.03
C MET A 18 -8.72 12.06 -0.15
N ASN A 19 -7.91 12.54 -1.10
CA ASN A 19 -7.78 13.97 -1.40
C ASN A 19 -9.11 14.58 -1.86
N VAL A 20 -9.87 13.85 -2.69
CA VAL A 20 -11.22 14.28 -3.12
C VAL A 20 -12.18 14.33 -1.93
N ALA A 21 -12.14 13.33 -1.04
CA ALA A 21 -12.97 13.30 0.16
C ALA A 21 -12.62 14.45 1.11
N GLU A 22 -11.33 14.72 1.34
CA GLU A 22 -10.86 15.85 2.14
C GLU A 22 -11.36 17.19 1.60
N GLY A 23 -11.29 17.40 0.28
CA GLY A 23 -11.82 18.62 -0.36
C GLY A 23 -13.32 18.83 -0.18
N LYS A 24 -14.07 17.78 0.18
CA LYS A 24 -15.49 17.81 0.54
C LYS A 24 -15.75 17.73 2.05
N GLY A 25 -14.72 17.88 2.88
CA GLY A 25 -14.83 17.73 4.34
C GLY A 25 -15.27 16.32 4.77
N PHE A 26 -14.92 15.29 4.00
CA PHE A 26 -15.30 13.89 4.20
C PHE A 26 -16.81 13.63 4.23
N SER A 27 -17.62 14.53 3.65
CA SER A 27 -19.08 14.35 3.52
C SER A 27 -19.47 13.24 2.54
N ASP A 28 -18.56 12.86 1.65
CA ASP A 28 -18.71 11.78 0.67
C ASP A 28 -17.41 10.97 0.62
N LEU A 29 -17.52 9.68 0.95
CA LEU A 29 -16.42 8.72 0.98
C LEU A 29 -16.50 7.69 -0.15
N GLY A 30 -17.43 7.88 -1.08
CA GLY A 30 -17.67 6.95 -2.18
C GLY A 30 -16.48 6.85 -3.12
N MET A 31 -16.11 5.62 -3.48
CA MET A 31 -15.10 5.37 -4.52
C MET A 31 -15.46 4.15 -5.36
N THR A 32 -14.97 4.12 -6.59
CA THR A 32 -15.04 2.92 -7.44
C THR A 32 -13.77 2.09 -7.24
N MET A 33 -13.93 0.81 -6.90
CA MET A 33 -12.80 -0.07 -6.63
C MET A 33 -12.02 -0.36 -7.94
N PRO A 34 -10.73 -0.01 -8.05
CA PRO A 34 -9.96 -0.20 -9.29
C PRO A 34 -9.77 -1.68 -9.64
N CYS A 35 -9.84 -2.56 -8.63
CA CYS A 35 -9.63 -3.99 -8.79
C CYS A 35 -10.86 -4.78 -9.30
N CYS A 36 -12.08 -4.25 -9.14
CA CYS A 36 -13.31 -4.99 -9.48
C CYS A 36 -14.48 -4.12 -9.95
N GLY A 37 -14.30 -2.81 -10.11
CA GLY A 37 -15.29 -1.87 -10.63
C GLY A 37 -16.51 -1.62 -9.74
N ARG A 38 -16.60 -2.23 -8.56
CA ARG A 38 -17.75 -2.05 -7.65
C ARG A 38 -17.66 -0.72 -6.94
N LYS A 39 -18.83 -0.10 -6.68
CA LYS A 39 -18.93 1.05 -5.77
C LYS A 39 -18.66 0.58 -4.35
N GLY A 40 -17.70 1.23 -3.69
CA GLY A 40 -17.40 1.04 -2.28
C GLY A 40 -17.22 2.39 -1.61
N SER A 41 -16.67 2.36 -0.40
CA SER A 41 -16.47 3.55 0.43
C SER A 41 -15.13 3.46 1.14
N LEU A 42 -14.45 4.59 1.31
CA LEU A 42 -13.12 4.68 1.90
C LEU A 42 -13.08 4.14 3.33
N ASP A 43 -14.14 4.33 4.13
CA ASP A 43 -14.29 3.81 5.50
C ASP A 43 -14.53 2.29 5.55
N ARG A 44 -14.92 1.67 4.43
CA ARG A 44 -15.20 0.23 4.35
C ARG A 44 -14.07 -0.58 3.73
N LEU A 45 -12.94 0.07 3.42
CA LEU A 45 -11.74 -0.66 3.03
C LEU A 45 -11.24 -1.48 4.20
N ASP A 46 -10.76 -2.69 3.93
CA ASP A 46 -10.09 -3.52 4.92
C ASP A 46 -8.65 -2.99 5.07
N TYR A 47 -8.46 -2.08 6.03
CA TYR A 47 -7.19 -1.45 6.36
C TYR A 47 -6.30 -2.41 7.15
N ARG A 48 -5.52 -3.21 6.43
CA ARG A 48 -4.46 -4.03 7.01
C ARG A 48 -3.17 -3.23 7.03
N ARG A 49 -2.60 -3.01 8.20
CA ARG A 49 -1.20 -2.58 8.29
C ARG A 49 -0.32 -3.82 8.19
N PRO A 50 0.68 -3.85 7.30
CA PRO A 50 1.71 -4.87 7.40
C PRO A 50 2.39 -4.72 8.77
N CYS A 51 2.22 -5.73 9.63
CA CYS A 51 2.88 -5.82 10.90
C CYS A 51 3.95 -6.91 10.79
N ALA A 52 5.19 -6.57 11.14
CA ALA A 52 6.28 -7.53 11.22
C ALA A 52 6.82 -7.54 12.65
N ILE A 53 6.92 -8.74 13.24
CA ILE A 53 7.78 -8.98 14.39
C ILE A 53 9.07 -9.55 13.81
N ALA A 54 10.17 -8.81 13.91
CA ALA A 54 11.45 -9.18 13.32
C ALA A 54 12.45 -9.57 14.41
N MET A 55 13.25 -10.61 14.16
CA MET A 55 14.36 -10.98 15.03
C MET A 55 15.60 -10.10 14.81
N PHE A 56 15.78 -9.55 13.61
CA PHE A 56 16.89 -8.68 13.25
C PHE A 56 16.47 -7.65 12.20
N LYS A 57 17.18 -6.51 12.14
CA LYS A 57 16.98 -5.43 11.17
C LYS A 57 18.26 -5.24 10.35
N ILE A 58 18.11 -5.23 9.03
CA ILE A 58 19.16 -4.78 8.10
C ILE A 58 18.77 -3.39 7.64
N GLU A 59 19.67 -2.42 7.81
CA GLU A 59 19.42 -1.02 7.45
C GLU A 59 20.50 -0.52 6.51
N LEU A 60 20.07 0.11 5.42
CA LEU A 60 20.92 0.85 4.51
C LEU A 60 20.62 2.34 4.70
N ARG A 61 21.66 3.16 4.89
CA ARG A 61 21.53 4.61 5.10
C ARG A 61 22.21 5.36 3.97
N ASN A 62 21.65 6.50 3.59
CA ASN A 62 22.17 7.38 2.54
C ASN A 62 22.35 6.65 1.18
N VAL A 63 21.45 5.73 0.85
CA VAL A 63 21.47 5.07 -0.46
C VAL A 63 20.95 6.05 -1.50
N PRO A 64 21.69 6.28 -2.61
CA PRO A 64 21.18 7.10 -3.69
C PRO A 64 20.07 6.37 -4.45
N GLY A 65 18.94 7.05 -4.67
CA GLY A 65 17.83 6.55 -5.48
C GLY A 65 16.83 5.68 -4.72
N ASP A 66 15.72 5.39 -5.40
CA ASP A 66 14.62 4.60 -4.86
C ASP A 66 14.84 3.10 -5.05
N VAL A 67 14.19 2.30 -4.19
CA VAL A 67 14.16 0.85 -4.33
C VAL A 67 13.28 0.47 -5.52
N THR A 68 13.89 -0.09 -6.56
CA THR A 68 13.15 -0.55 -7.75
C THR A 68 12.59 -1.97 -7.58
N GLU A 69 11.65 -2.34 -8.43
CA GLU A 69 11.06 -3.69 -8.42
C GLU A 69 12.10 -4.79 -8.74
N ASP A 70 13.06 -4.51 -9.62
CA ASP A 70 14.13 -5.46 -9.96
C ASP A 70 15.09 -5.68 -8.77
N MET A 71 15.39 -4.61 -8.02
CA MET A 71 16.18 -4.72 -6.79
C MET A 71 15.47 -5.58 -5.74
N LEU A 72 14.15 -5.43 -5.59
CA LEU A 72 13.34 -6.26 -4.69
C LEU A 72 13.33 -7.73 -5.11
N LYS A 73 13.20 -8.00 -6.41
CA LYS A 73 13.25 -9.38 -6.95
C LYS A 73 14.60 -10.03 -6.68
N GLU A 74 15.69 -9.32 -6.92
CA GLU A 74 17.04 -9.85 -6.70
C GLU A 74 17.33 -10.05 -5.20
N ALA A 75 16.96 -9.09 -4.35
CA ALA A 75 17.08 -9.25 -2.91
C ALA A 75 16.24 -10.42 -2.39
N GLY A 76 15.03 -10.61 -2.90
CA GLY A 76 14.18 -11.75 -2.57
C GLY A 76 14.79 -13.08 -3.00
N ARG A 77 15.45 -13.13 -4.18
CA ARG A 77 16.20 -14.29 -4.65
C ARG A 77 17.36 -14.64 -3.72
N ILE A 78 18.13 -13.65 -3.28
CA ILE A 78 19.25 -13.84 -2.35
C ILE A 78 18.77 -14.33 -0.98
N LEU A 79 17.68 -13.75 -0.47
CA LEU A 79 17.11 -14.09 0.83
C LEU A 79 16.25 -15.38 0.81
N GLY A 80 15.92 -15.89 -0.37
CA GLY A 80 15.06 -17.07 -0.54
C GLY A 80 13.60 -16.84 -0.14
N THR A 81 13.13 -15.59 -0.14
CA THR A 81 11.76 -15.22 0.25
C THR A 81 11.23 -14.06 -0.58
N GLY A 82 9.91 -13.99 -0.75
CA GLY A 82 9.25 -12.81 -1.31
C GLY A 82 9.43 -11.60 -0.39
N LEU A 83 9.71 -10.45 -0.98
CA LEU A 83 9.83 -9.17 -0.28
C LEU A 83 8.67 -8.24 -0.67
N LYS A 84 8.26 -7.38 0.27
CA LYS A 84 7.31 -6.30 0.03
C LYS A 84 7.86 -5.00 0.64
N THR A 85 7.78 -3.91 -0.12
CA THR A 85 8.15 -2.57 0.37
C THR A 85 7.04 -2.03 1.24
N VAL A 86 7.42 -1.37 2.35
CA VAL A 86 6.52 -0.61 3.20
C VAL A 86 7.12 0.78 3.34
N GLU A 87 6.41 1.80 2.88
CA GLU A 87 6.81 3.17 3.12
C GLU A 87 6.49 3.56 4.57
N ALA A 88 7.51 4.04 5.28
CA ALA A 88 7.36 4.61 6.61
C ALA A 88 7.62 6.11 6.52
N ARG A 89 6.63 6.93 6.92
CA ARG A 89 6.82 8.35 7.19
C ARG A 89 6.97 8.51 8.70
N TYR A 90 8.15 8.95 9.13
CA TYR A 90 8.47 9.29 10.52
C TYR A 90 8.13 10.75 10.82
#